data_AF-T2IDC8-F1
#
_entry.id   AF-T2IDC8-F1
#
_cell.length_a   1.000
_cell.length_b   1.000
_cell.length_c   1.000
_cell.angle_alpha   90.00
_cell.angle_beta   90.00
_cell.angle_gamma   90.00
#
_symmetry.space_group_name_H-M   'P 1'
#
loop_
_entity.id
_entity.type
_entity.pdbx_description
1 polymer ?
#
loop_
_entity_poly.entity_id
_entity_poly.type
_entity_poly.pdbx_seq_one_letter_code
_entity_poly.pdbx_strand_id
1 'polypeptide(L)'
;MVDIFTFTLVSNAVENKKVTADCRTIPDVADNSTVKISPVDDEPSSGVIISKKGNIYTVLTVAHGVKSQDILDYNPLKIQSRDDEYNVIAGQLLDEGVKSLDLAIIRFESSKNYIPIIFGSSQQTQKWDKVTILGYPITSTNRTGQPQIYPLETTLIEINANRGKGYDMSYAGNGWEGMSGGAIINDCGRLLGIHGRGDSLGTIKNEESNEEMSLRGPFAAGIPIDYFVNLLPLPNLKISEIVINIKPNFNSLVSEDVQKSFIDLGLSELESNNLGSAISYFTQAIQKDSKNHLAYSY
;
A
#
# COMPACT_ATOMS: atom_id res chain seq x y z
N MET A 1 4.23 56.65 -17.56
CA MET A 1 5.38 55.92 -18.11
C MET A 1 5.69 54.84 -17.09
N VAL A 2 5.26 53.61 -17.35
CA VAL A 2 5.23 52.51 -16.37
C VAL A 2 6.50 51.68 -16.59
N ASP A 3 7.35 51.59 -15.57
CA ASP A 3 8.53 50.74 -15.55
C ASP A 3 8.12 49.27 -15.56
N ILE A 4 8.55 48.55 -16.60
CA ILE A 4 8.36 47.12 -16.74
C ILE A 4 9.57 46.45 -16.09
N PHE A 5 9.40 45.93 -14.87
CA PHE A 5 10.34 45.00 -14.27
C PHE A 5 10.29 43.67 -15.05
N THR A 6 11.30 43.42 -15.87
CA THR A 6 11.56 42.09 -16.44
C THR A 6 12.02 41.15 -15.33
N PHE A 7 11.13 40.27 -14.88
CA PHE A 7 11.50 39.11 -14.08
C PHE A 7 12.15 38.06 -15.00
N THR A 8 13.47 37.93 -14.89
CA THR A 8 14.21 36.82 -15.48
C THR A 8 13.89 35.55 -14.68
N LEU A 9 13.10 34.64 -15.25
CA LEU A 9 12.90 33.30 -14.70
C LEU A 9 14.23 32.54 -14.78
N VAL A 10 14.95 32.46 -13.65
CA VAL A 10 16.03 31.50 -13.49
C VAL A 10 15.37 30.13 -13.39
N SER A 11 15.36 29.42 -14.51
CA SER A 11 15.07 28.00 -14.59
C SER A 11 16.12 27.25 -13.75
N ASN A 12 15.83 27.02 -12.47
CA ASN A 12 16.48 25.96 -11.72
C ASN A 12 15.99 24.64 -12.31
N ALA A 13 16.64 24.21 -13.40
CA ALA A 13 16.58 22.85 -13.86
C ALA A 13 17.19 22.00 -12.74
N VAL A 14 16.34 21.52 -11.83
CA VAL A 14 16.64 20.31 -11.07
C VAL A 14 16.96 19.28 -12.12
N GLU A 15 18.21 18.84 -12.12
CA GLU A 15 18.75 17.84 -13.01
C GLU A 15 17.86 16.59 -12.87
N ASN A 16 16.89 16.47 -13.79
CA ASN A 16 16.02 15.32 -13.92
C ASN A 16 16.92 14.17 -14.35
N LYS A 17 17.51 13.50 -13.37
CA LYS A 17 18.15 12.21 -13.53
C LYS A 17 17.11 11.33 -14.24
N LYS A 18 17.38 10.99 -15.51
CA LYS A 18 16.56 10.08 -16.32
C LYS A 18 16.23 8.84 -15.48
N VAL A 19 15.03 8.75 -14.90
CA VAL A 19 14.54 7.53 -14.25
C VAL A 19 13.99 6.63 -15.35
N THR A 20 14.91 6.03 -16.11
CA THR A 20 14.67 4.94 -17.05
C THR A 20 15.85 3.99 -16.93
N ALA A 21 15.92 3.14 -15.88
CA ALA A 21 16.94 2.08 -15.80
C ALA A 21 16.70 0.94 -14.79
N ASP A 22 16.14 1.16 -13.60
CA ASP A 22 16.24 0.12 -12.55
C ASP A 22 15.03 -0.83 -12.56
N CYS A 23 15.25 -2.04 -13.12
CA CYS A 23 14.44 -3.22 -12.86
C CYS A 23 15.16 -4.07 -11.80
N ARG A 24 14.41 -4.72 -10.90
CA ARG A 24 14.94 -5.67 -9.90
C ARG A 24 14.36 -7.05 -10.15
N THR A 25 15.16 -8.09 -9.93
CA THR A 25 14.69 -9.46 -10.11
C THR A 25 13.65 -9.81 -9.03
N ILE A 26 12.79 -10.78 -9.30
CA ILE A 26 11.79 -11.26 -8.32
C ILE A 26 12.47 -11.70 -7.01
N PRO A 27 13.58 -12.49 -7.02
CA PRO A 27 14.33 -12.79 -5.80
C PRO A 27 14.84 -11.55 -5.08
N ASP A 28 15.38 -10.55 -5.79
CA ASP A 28 15.86 -9.31 -5.15
C ASP A 28 14.73 -8.56 -4.45
N VAL A 29 13.53 -8.53 -5.04
CA VAL A 29 12.36 -7.89 -4.42
C VAL A 29 11.89 -8.68 -3.22
N ALA A 30 11.78 -10.00 -3.34
CA ALA A 30 11.41 -10.88 -2.23
C ALA A 30 12.35 -10.65 -1.04
N ASP A 31 13.65 -10.78 -1.27
CA ASP A 31 14.66 -10.76 -0.22
C ASP A 31 14.90 -9.39 0.41
N ASN A 32 14.60 -8.29 -0.29
CA ASN A 32 14.92 -6.93 0.20
C ASN A 32 13.69 -6.08 0.51
N SER A 33 12.51 -6.46 0.02
CA SER A 33 11.33 -5.61 0.09
C SER A 33 10.10 -6.33 0.65
N THR A 34 10.11 -7.65 0.81
CA THR A 34 8.98 -8.39 1.39
C THR A 34 9.26 -8.71 2.86
N VAL A 35 8.24 -8.51 3.71
CA VAL A 35 8.31 -8.83 5.14
C VAL A 35 7.10 -9.64 5.57
N LYS A 36 7.27 -10.45 6.61
CA LYS A 36 6.17 -11.09 7.33
C LYS A 36 5.80 -10.22 8.50
N ILE A 37 4.52 -10.02 8.74
CA ILE A 37 3.97 -9.29 9.88
C ILE A 37 3.26 -10.31 10.75
N SER A 38 3.61 -10.38 12.03
CA SER A 38 3.01 -11.34 12.97
C SER A 38 2.43 -10.57 14.14
N PRO A 39 1.10 -10.41 14.20
CA PRO A 39 0.41 -9.96 15.40
C PRO A 39 0.53 -11.01 16.50
N VAL A 40 0.27 -10.62 17.74
CA VAL A 40 0.25 -11.54 18.88
C VAL A 40 -1.10 -12.26 18.86
N ASP A 41 -1.08 -13.59 18.89
CA ASP A 41 -2.28 -14.44 18.91
C ASP A 41 -3.21 -14.32 17.68
N ASP A 42 -2.71 -13.83 16.55
CA ASP A 42 -3.45 -13.77 15.27
C ASP A 42 -2.64 -14.36 14.10
N GLU A 43 -3.29 -14.53 12.96
CA GLU A 43 -2.67 -15.02 11.74
C GLU A 43 -1.67 -14.01 11.17
N PRO A 44 -0.46 -14.46 10.79
CA PRO A 44 0.51 -13.57 10.18
C PRO A 44 0.03 -13.09 8.82
N SER A 45 0.44 -11.89 8.46
CA SER A 45 0.26 -11.27 7.16
C SER A 45 1.62 -10.95 6.52
N SER A 46 1.58 -10.31 5.36
CA SER A 46 2.75 -9.87 4.60
C SER A 46 2.80 -8.34 4.52
N GLY A 47 3.95 -7.79 4.16
CA GLY A 47 4.13 -6.37 3.93
C GLY A 47 5.23 -6.07 2.94
N VAL A 48 5.26 -4.83 2.49
CA VAL A 48 6.22 -4.33 1.49
C VAL A 48 7.00 -3.14 2.03
N ILE A 49 8.33 -3.22 2.08
CA ILE A 49 9.20 -2.09 2.42
C ILE A 49 9.14 -1.08 1.27
N ILE A 50 8.57 0.10 1.53
CA ILE A 50 8.32 1.15 0.54
C ILE A 50 9.23 2.37 0.68
N SER A 51 9.84 2.57 1.85
CA SER A 51 10.74 3.71 2.09
C SER A 51 11.74 3.43 3.21
N LYS A 52 12.84 4.18 3.20
CA LYS A 52 13.88 4.20 4.23
C LYS A 52 14.29 5.65 4.53
N LYS A 53 14.28 6.03 5.81
CA LYS A 53 14.79 7.31 6.31
C LYS A 53 15.74 7.07 7.48
N GLY A 54 17.04 7.23 7.23
CA GLY A 54 18.05 6.78 8.20
C GLY A 54 17.96 5.26 8.40
N ASN A 55 17.76 4.82 9.65
CA ASN A 55 17.54 3.41 9.99
C ASN A 55 16.06 3.02 10.06
N ILE A 56 15.15 3.96 9.82
CA ILE A 56 13.71 3.71 9.89
C ILE A 56 13.20 3.27 8.53
N TYR A 57 12.61 2.08 8.50
CA TYR A 57 11.93 1.52 7.34
C TYR A 57 10.43 1.70 7.47
N THR A 58 9.80 2.01 6.34
CA THR A 58 8.34 2.12 6.22
C THR A 58 7.82 0.95 5.40
N VAL A 59 6.82 0.25 5.93
CA VAL A 59 6.18 -0.91 5.32
C VAL A 59 4.73 -0.57 5.00
N LEU A 60 4.31 -0.88 3.77
CA LEU A 60 2.92 -0.86 3.34
C LEU A 60 2.35 -2.27 3.44
N THR A 61 1.17 -2.40 4.03
CA THR A 61 0.46 -3.69 4.21
C THR A 61 -1.05 -3.45 4.16
N VAL A 62 -1.83 -4.51 4.38
CA VAL A 62 -3.28 -4.44 4.55
C VAL A 62 -3.67 -4.02 5.97
N ALA A 63 -4.75 -3.28 6.14
CA ALA A 63 -5.20 -2.84 7.46
C ALA A 63 -5.63 -4.03 8.33
N HIS A 64 -6.36 -5.00 7.78
CA HIS A 64 -6.78 -6.19 8.54
C HIS A 64 -5.62 -7.06 9.03
N GLY A 65 -4.45 -6.98 8.41
CA GLY A 65 -3.25 -7.70 8.86
C GLY A 65 -2.58 -7.07 10.09
N VAL A 66 -3.09 -5.92 10.55
CA VAL A 66 -2.54 -5.12 11.65
C VAL A 66 -3.63 -4.51 12.56
N LYS A 67 -4.87 -5.02 12.52
CA LYS A 67 -6.05 -4.35 13.10
C LYS A 67 -6.01 -4.22 14.63
N SER A 68 -5.83 -2.97 15.05
CA SER A 68 -6.54 -2.16 16.06
C SER A 68 -6.43 -2.42 17.57
N GLN A 69 -5.78 -3.47 18.06
CA GLN A 69 -5.30 -3.45 19.46
C GLN A 69 -3.77 -3.39 19.51
N ASP A 70 -3.07 -4.02 18.58
CA ASP A 70 -1.60 -4.16 18.63
C ASP A 70 -0.78 -2.98 18.09
N ILE A 71 -1.36 -2.08 17.26
CA ILE A 71 -0.64 -0.86 16.84
C ILE A 71 -0.60 0.18 17.97
N LEU A 72 -1.65 0.20 18.80
CA LEU A 72 -1.89 1.24 19.80
C LEU A 72 -1.63 0.77 21.23
N ASP A 73 -1.71 -0.54 21.51
CA ASP A 73 -1.33 -1.12 22.79
C ASP A 73 0.09 -1.68 22.75
N TYR A 74 0.69 -1.80 23.93
CA TYR A 74 2.07 -2.25 24.20
C TYR A 74 2.41 -3.68 23.71
N ASN A 75 1.59 -4.28 22.84
CA ASN A 75 1.80 -5.61 22.29
C ASN A 75 2.55 -5.50 20.95
N PRO A 76 3.84 -5.87 20.88
CA PRO A 76 4.65 -5.53 19.72
C PRO A 76 4.32 -6.46 18.55
N LEU A 77 3.61 -5.95 17.56
CA LEU A 77 3.63 -6.50 16.19
C LEU A 77 5.08 -6.77 15.79
N LYS A 78 5.34 -7.99 15.32
CA LYS A 78 6.66 -8.40 14.84
C LYS A 78 6.73 -8.28 13.34
N ILE A 79 7.80 -7.68 12.86
CA ILE A 79 8.19 -7.70 11.47
C ILE A 79 9.36 -8.65 11.32
N GLN A 80 9.20 -9.68 10.51
CA GLN A 80 10.28 -10.57 10.13
C GLN A 80 10.71 -10.31 8.69
N SER A 81 12.01 -10.08 8.49
CA SER A 81 12.63 -9.93 7.18
C SER A 81 13.79 -10.90 7.07
N ARG A 82 13.65 -11.92 6.22
CA ARG A 82 14.54 -13.10 6.18
C ARG A 82 14.64 -13.74 7.58
N ASP A 83 15.84 -13.79 8.14
CA ASP A 83 16.15 -14.40 9.43
C ASP A 83 16.05 -13.41 10.61
N ASP A 84 15.74 -12.14 10.35
CA ASP A 84 15.71 -11.10 11.38
C ASP A 84 14.30 -10.70 11.78
N GLU A 85 14.11 -10.44 13.08
CA GLU A 85 12.87 -9.96 13.65
C GLU A 85 13.05 -8.56 14.26
N TYR A 86 12.05 -7.71 14.06
CA TYR A 86 12.00 -6.34 14.56
C TYR A 86 10.64 -6.06 15.20
N ASN A 87 10.62 -5.15 16.17
CA ASN A 87 9.36 -4.60 16.69
C ASN A 87 8.87 -3.47 15.79
N VAL A 88 7.55 -3.42 15.57
CA VAL A 88 6.91 -2.22 15.03
C VAL A 88 7.04 -1.07 16.04
N ILE A 89 7.43 0.11 15.58
CA ILE A 89 7.65 1.31 16.41
C ILE A 89 6.60 2.41 16.18
N ALA A 90 5.84 2.31 15.09
CA ALA A 90 4.75 3.23 14.75
C ALA A 90 3.88 2.63 13.66
N GLY A 91 2.59 2.95 13.66
CA GLY A 91 1.64 2.56 12.63
C GLY A 91 0.59 3.64 12.34
N GLN A 92 -0.02 3.56 11.17
CA GLN A 92 -1.15 4.39 10.75
C GLN A 92 -2.07 3.54 9.86
N LEU A 93 -3.33 3.41 10.27
CA LEU A 93 -4.36 2.82 9.43
C LEU A 93 -4.80 3.81 8.34
N LEU A 94 -5.11 3.29 7.15
CA LEU A 94 -5.62 4.05 6.00
C LEU A 94 -7.02 3.55 5.59
N ASP A 95 -7.72 2.86 6.50
CA ASP A 95 -9.02 2.23 6.26
C ASP A 95 -10.21 3.02 6.81
N GLU A 96 -9.97 4.27 7.23
CA GLU A 96 -10.98 5.24 7.65
C GLU A 96 -11.14 6.33 6.57
N GLY A 97 -12.38 6.71 6.25
CA GLY A 97 -12.70 7.73 5.23
C GLY A 97 -13.52 7.28 4.03
N VAL A 98 -13.72 8.18 3.06
CA VAL A 98 -14.63 8.02 1.89
C VAL A 98 -14.22 6.88 0.96
N LYS A 99 -12.92 6.67 0.76
CA LYS A 99 -12.37 5.41 0.23
C LYS A 99 -11.64 4.70 1.37
N SER A 100 -12.38 4.04 2.24
CA SER A 100 -11.85 3.10 3.24
C SER A 100 -10.98 2.07 2.52
N LEU A 101 -9.66 2.29 2.41
CA LEU A 101 -8.76 1.34 1.77
C LEU A 101 -8.30 0.37 2.84
N ASP A 102 -8.35 -0.94 2.58
CA ASP A 102 -7.80 -1.92 3.51
C ASP A 102 -6.26 -1.92 3.48
N LEU A 103 -5.66 -0.79 3.85
CA LEU A 103 -4.23 -0.51 3.86
C LEU A 103 -3.79 0.06 5.20
N ALA A 104 -2.54 -0.20 5.56
CA ALA A 104 -1.88 0.42 6.69
C ALA A 104 -0.40 0.65 6.38
N ILE A 105 0.18 1.64 7.06
CA ILE A 105 1.61 1.86 7.10
C ILE A 105 2.12 1.50 8.49
N ILE A 106 3.18 0.71 8.57
CA ILE A 106 3.91 0.43 9.80
C ILE A 106 5.40 0.74 9.63
N ARG A 107 6.11 0.96 10.74
CA ARG A 107 7.54 1.28 10.74
C ARG A 107 8.32 0.39 11.68
N PHE A 108 9.56 0.11 11.32
CA PHE A 108 10.54 -0.55 12.19
C PHE A 108 11.92 0.08 12.01
N GLU A 109 12.77 -0.08 13.02
CA GLU A 109 14.17 0.34 12.95
C GLU A 109 15.08 -0.86 12.68
N SER A 110 16.03 -0.69 11.75
CA SER A 110 17.07 -1.69 11.49
C SER A 110 18.36 -1.03 11.02
N SER A 111 19.50 -1.56 11.49
CA SER A 111 20.83 -1.20 10.99
C SER A 111 21.19 -1.95 9.70
N LYS A 112 20.42 -2.97 9.31
CA LYS A 112 20.60 -3.68 8.04
C LYS A 112 20.17 -2.82 6.87
N ASN A 113 20.68 -3.12 5.68
CA ASN A 113 20.38 -2.37 4.46
C ASN A 113 19.40 -3.13 3.57
N TYR A 114 18.10 -2.97 3.83
CA TYR A 114 17.03 -3.41 2.94
C TYR A 114 16.81 -2.36 1.84
N ILE A 115 16.41 -2.82 0.66
CA ILE A 115 16.19 -1.97 -0.51
C ILE A 115 14.68 -1.78 -0.69
N PRO A 116 14.14 -0.55 -0.50
CA PRO A 116 12.73 -0.28 -0.74
C PRO A 116 12.28 -0.61 -2.18
N ILE A 117 11.01 -1.03 -2.32
CA ILE A 117 10.42 -1.33 -3.62
C ILE A 117 10.31 -0.10 -4.53
N ILE A 118 10.50 -0.32 -5.83
CA ILE A 118 10.27 0.70 -6.85
C ILE A 118 8.79 0.66 -7.22
N PHE A 119 8.12 1.79 -7.13
CA PHE A 119 6.73 1.94 -7.52
C PHE A 119 6.63 1.94 -9.05
N GLY A 120 5.79 1.05 -9.58
CA GLY A 120 5.25 1.13 -10.93
C GLY A 120 3.96 1.93 -10.93
N SER A 121 3.09 1.68 -11.90
CA SER A 121 1.74 2.24 -11.94
C SER A 121 0.76 1.16 -12.39
N SER A 122 -0.30 0.97 -11.62
CA SER A 122 -1.43 0.11 -12.00
C SER A 122 -2.17 0.65 -13.23
N GLN A 123 -2.12 1.96 -13.51
CA GLN A 123 -2.70 2.53 -14.74
C GLN A 123 -1.98 2.07 -16.02
N GLN A 124 -0.77 1.54 -15.92
CA GLN A 124 -0.01 1.01 -17.06
C GLN A 124 -0.26 -0.48 -17.29
N THR A 125 -1.03 -1.14 -16.41
CA THR A 125 -1.34 -2.56 -16.53
C THR A 125 -2.63 -2.76 -17.32
N GLN A 126 -2.70 -3.87 -18.04
CA GLN A 126 -3.84 -4.27 -18.85
C GLN A 126 -4.32 -5.66 -18.46
N LYS A 127 -5.57 -5.95 -18.80
CA LYS A 127 -6.10 -7.31 -18.70
C LYS A 127 -5.17 -8.27 -19.44
N TRP A 128 -4.89 -9.40 -18.81
CA TRP A 128 -3.96 -10.45 -19.24
C TRP A 128 -2.47 -10.18 -19.03
N ASP A 129 -2.11 -9.05 -18.41
CA ASP A 129 -0.73 -8.85 -17.98
C ASP A 129 -0.32 -9.91 -16.96
N LYS A 130 0.92 -10.38 -17.11
CA LYS A 130 1.55 -11.24 -16.11
C LYS A 130 1.97 -10.41 -14.91
N VAL A 131 1.67 -10.93 -13.73
CA VAL A 131 2.06 -10.33 -12.46
C VAL A 131 2.55 -11.42 -11.52
N THR A 132 3.45 -11.06 -10.61
CA THR A 132 3.90 -11.95 -9.53
C THR A 132 3.46 -11.38 -8.20
N ILE A 133 2.93 -12.24 -7.34
CA ILE A 133 2.57 -11.89 -5.97
C ILE A 133 3.64 -12.43 -5.03
N LEU A 134 4.19 -11.56 -4.19
CA LEU A 134 5.21 -11.89 -3.20
C LEU A 134 4.64 -11.72 -1.79
N GLY A 135 4.62 -12.81 -1.03
CA GLY A 135 4.17 -12.82 0.35
C GLY A 135 4.57 -14.09 1.08
N TYR A 136 4.21 -14.16 2.36
CA TYR A 136 4.49 -15.26 3.26
C TYR A 136 3.24 -16.11 3.47
N PRO A 137 3.08 -17.22 2.74
CA PRO A 137 1.94 -18.11 2.94
C PRO A 137 2.01 -18.81 4.31
N ILE A 138 0.87 -18.90 4.98
CA ILE A 138 0.67 -19.79 6.11
C ILE A 138 0.57 -21.21 5.55
N THR A 139 1.59 -22.02 5.83
CA THR A 139 1.62 -23.44 5.49
C THR A 139 1.81 -24.25 6.75
N SER A 140 1.39 -25.51 6.75
CA SER A 140 1.61 -26.43 7.88
C SER A 140 3.11 -26.58 8.22
N THR A 141 4.00 -26.40 7.24
CA THR A 141 5.46 -26.38 7.41
C THR A 141 6.00 -25.04 7.93
N ASN A 142 5.34 -23.91 7.66
CA ASN A 142 5.73 -22.58 8.17
C ASN A 142 5.23 -22.30 9.60
N ARG A 143 4.51 -23.23 10.22
CA ARG A 143 4.20 -23.19 11.66
C ARG A 143 5.36 -23.66 12.54
N THR A 144 6.34 -24.38 11.98
CA THR A 144 7.51 -24.94 12.72
C THR A 144 8.86 -24.71 12.04
N GLY A 145 8.89 -24.34 10.75
CA GLY A 145 10.10 -24.01 9.98
C GLY A 145 10.34 -22.50 9.80
N GLN A 146 11.44 -22.15 9.13
CA GLN A 146 11.74 -20.76 8.76
C GLN A 146 10.70 -20.24 7.75
N PRO A 147 10.10 -19.06 7.97
CA PRO A 147 9.10 -18.54 7.05
C PRO A 147 9.72 -18.23 5.69
N GLN A 148 9.12 -18.78 4.64
CA GLN A 148 9.57 -18.59 3.27
C GLN A 148 8.63 -17.68 2.50
N ILE A 149 9.21 -16.79 1.68
CA ILE A 149 8.47 -16.00 0.71
C ILE A 149 8.14 -16.92 -0.46
N TYR A 150 6.89 -16.89 -0.93
CA TYR A 150 6.49 -17.66 -2.09
C TYR A 150 6.08 -16.72 -3.23
N PRO A 151 6.73 -16.79 -4.42
CA PRO A 151 6.29 -16.10 -5.60
C PRO A 151 5.12 -16.84 -6.27
N LEU A 152 3.95 -16.19 -6.33
CA LEU A 152 2.82 -16.68 -7.10
C LEU A 152 2.75 -15.91 -8.43
N GLU A 153 3.20 -16.55 -9.50
CA GLU A 153 3.02 -16.05 -10.86
C GLU A 153 1.56 -16.23 -11.29
N THR A 154 0.94 -15.15 -11.75
CA THR A 154 -0.46 -15.16 -12.18
C THR A 154 -0.72 -14.12 -13.26
N THR A 155 -1.98 -13.97 -13.65
CA THR A 155 -2.45 -13.10 -14.72
C THR A 155 -3.54 -12.18 -14.20
N LEU A 156 -3.42 -10.90 -14.52
CA LEU A 156 -4.42 -9.89 -14.21
C LEU A 156 -5.69 -10.14 -15.04
N ILE A 157 -6.84 -10.17 -14.38
CA ILE A 157 -8.14 -10.41 -14.99
C ILE A 157 -8.91 -9.10 -15.17
N GLU A 158 -8.80 -8.18 -14.21
CA GLU A 158 -9.57 -6.93 -14.21
C GLU A 158 -8.92 -5.84 -13.33
N ILE A 159 -9.12 -4.58 -13.74
CA ILE A 159 -8.88 -3.38 -12.93
C ILE A 159 -10.21 -2.64 -12.82
N ASN A 160 -10.51 -2.08 -11.64
CA ASN A 160 -11.80 -1.52 -11.24
C ASN A 160 -12.88 -2.57 -10.95
N ALA A 161 -12.47 -3.71 -10.38
CA ALA A 161 -13.39 -4.78 -9.98
C ALA A 161 -14.46 -4.35 -8.94
N ASN A 162 -14.29 -3.19 -8.29
CA ASN A 162 -15.22 -2.56 -7.34
C ASN A 162 -15.69 -3.51 -6.23
N ARG A 163 -14.77 -4.29 -5.66
CA ARG A 163 -15.07 -5.29 -4.62
C ARG A 163 -15.16 -4.69 -3.21
N GLY A 164 -15.25 -3.36 -3.11
CA GLY A 164 -15.20 -2.62 -1.86
C GLY A 164 -13.81 -2.60 -1.23
N LYS A 165 -13.60 -1.67 -0.29
CA LYS A 165 -12.34 -1.42 0.41
C LYS A 165 -11.09 -1.20 -0.47
N GLY A 166 -11.29 -0.74 -1.71
CA GLY A 166 -10.21 -0.51 -2.69
C GLY A 166 -9.73 -1.77 -3.42
N TYR A 167 -10.35 -2.93 -3.22
CA TYR A 167 -10.00 -4.20 -3.87
C TYR A 167 -10.39 -4.25 -5.36
N ASP A 168 -9.74 -3.40 -6.13
CA ASP A 168 -10.10 -3.12 -7.52
C ASP A 168 -9.20 -3.80 -8.54
N MET A 169 -8.14 -4.47 -8.11
CA MET A 169 -7.28 -5.28 -8.97
C MET A 169 -7.63 -6.75 -8.78
N SER A 170 -8.08 -7.48 -9.81
CA SER A 170 -8.37 -8.92 -9.72
C SER A 170 -7.49 -9.75 -10.64
N TYR A 171 -7.02 -10.90 -10.15
CA TYR A 171 -6.13 -11.82 -10.86
C TYR A 171 -6.52 -13.28 -10.59
N ALA A 172 -6.04 -14.19 -11.45
CA ALA A 172 -6.31 -15.61 -11.31
C ALA A 172 -5.60 -16.22 -10.08
N GLY A 173 -6.22 -17.23 -9.48
CA GLY A 173 -5.68 -17.92 -8.31
C GLY A 173 -5.92 -17.14 -7.01
N ASN A 174 -6.38 -17.84 -5.98
CA ASN A 174 -6.82 -17.22 -4.73
C ASN A 174 -5.68 -16.70 -3.82
N GLY A 175 -4.43 -17.05 -4.12
CA GLY A 175 -3.33 -16.92 -3.16
C GLY A 175 -3.53 -17.86 -1.94
N TRP A 176 -2.56 -17.80 -1.03
CA TRP A 176 -2.61 -18.52 0.24
C TRP A 176 -2.84 -17.54 1.39
N GLU A 177 -3.38 -18.05 2.49
CA GLU A 177 -3.51 -17.28 3.74
C GLU A 177 -2.14 -16.76 4.16
N GLY A 178 -2.10 -15.57 4.77
CA GLY A 178 -0.89 -14.85 5.12
C GLY A 178 -0.18 -14.08 4.01
N MET A 179 -0.54 -14.29 2.72
CA MET A 179 -0.01 -13.44 1.64
C MET A 179 -0.62 -12.03 1.61
N SER A 180 -1.71 -11.78 2.34
CA SER A 180 -2.36 -10.46 2.47
C SER A 180 -1.37 -9.40 2.92
N GLY A 181 -1.33 -8.27 2.22
CA GLY A 181 -0.34 -7.20 2.38
C GLY A 181 0.94 -7.37 1.54
N GLY A 182 1.07 -8.49 0.82
CA GLY A 182 2.19 -8.77 -0.07
C GLY A 182 2.18 -7.94 -1.36
N ALA A 183 3.35 -7.82 -2.00
CA ALA A 183 3.52 -7.04 -3.22
C ALA A 183 2.92 -7.76 -4.43
N ILE A 184 2.20 -7.03 -5.29
CA ILE A 184 1.90 -7.44 -6.66
C ILE A 184 2.85 -6.68 -7.57
N ILE A 185 3.71 -7.38 -8.30
CA ILE A 185 4.79 -6.80 -9.11
C ILE A 185 4.70 -7.21 -10.58
N ASN A 186 5.27 -6.40 -11.47
CA ASN A 186 5.55 -6.80 -12.85
C ASN A 186 6.91 -7.51 -12.98
N ASP A 187 7.24 -7.95 -14.20
CA ASP A 187 8.50 -8.64 -14.54
C ASP A 187 9.77 -7.82 -14.24
N CYS A 188 9.64 -6.50 -14.03
CA CYS A 188 10.73 -5.62 -13.64
C CYS A 188 10.84 -5.41 -12.12
N GLY A 189 10.04 -6.13 -11.32
CA GLY A 189 10.04 -6.02 -9.86
C GLY A 189 9.39 -4.73 -9.35
N ARG A 190 8.58 -4.05 -10.18
CA ARG A 190 7.93 -2.80 -9.80
C ARG A 190 6.57 -3.06 -9.18
N LEU A 191 6.28 -2.38 -8.08
CA LEU A 191 5.02 -2.50 -7.35
C LEU A 191 3.86 -1.97 -8.20
N LEU A 192 2.86 -2.82 -8.42
CA LEU A 192 1.61 -2.52 -9.13
C LEU A 192 0.40 -2.51 -8.19
N GLY A 193 0.48 -3.21 -7.06
CA GLY A 193 -0.59 -3.23 -6.07
C GLY A 193 -0.21 -4.02 -4.83
N ILE A 194 -1.13 -4.05 -3.87
CA ILE A 194 -1.02 -4.82 -2.63
C ILE A 194 -2.05 -5.95 -2.65
N HIS A 195 -1.61 -7.20 -2.55
CA HIS A 195 -2.50 -8.36 -2.42
C HIS A 195 -3.29 -8.23 -1.11
N GLY A 196 -4.57 -8.60 -1.06
CA GLY A 196 -5.24 -8.61 0.25
C GLY A 196 -6.26 -9.71 0.50
N ARG A 197 -6.93 -10.29 -0.50
CA ARG A 197 -7.80 -11.46 -0.23
C ARG A 197 -8.07 -12.32 -1.46
N GLY A 198 -8.31 -13.61 -1.21
CA GLY A 198 -8.90 -14.53 -2.17
C GLY A 198 -10.42 -14.35 -2.27
N ASP A 199 -11.01 -14.82 -3.36
CA ASP A 199 -12.46 -14.86 -3.55
C ASP A 199 -13.09 -15.93 -2.64
N SER A 200 -14.25 -15.62 -2.09
CA SER A 200 -15.00 -16.49 -1.18
C SER A 200 -16.38 -16.75 -1.79
N LEU A 201 -16.67 -18.03 -2.03
CA LEU A 201 -17.96 -18.51 -2.52
C LEU A 201 -18.92 -18.85 -1.37
N GLY A 202 -18.56 -18.51 -0.13
CA GLY A 202 -19.33 -18.77 1.08
C GLY A 202 -18.70 -19.81 1.99
N THR A 203 -19.41 -20.17 3.06
CA THR A 203 -19.00 -21.23 4.00
C THR A 203 -20.00 -22.38 3.95
N ILE A 204 -19.49 -23.60 3.95
CA ILE A 204 -20.28 -24.81 4.20
C ILE A 204 -20.08 -25.17 5.66
N LYS A 205 -21.18 -25.33 6.41
CA LYS A 205 -21.12 -25.88 7.76
C LYS A 205 -21.36 -27.38 7.71
N ASN A 206 -20.51 -28.14 8.38
CA ASN A 206 -20.80 -29.52 8.69
C ASN A 206 -21.76 -29.56 9.88
N GLU A 207 -22.97 -30.10 9.69
CA GLU A 207 -24.00 -30.14 10.73
C GLU A 207 -23.66 -31.10 11.90
N GLU A 208 -22.76 -32.07 11.68
CA GLU A 208 -22.36 -33.02 12.73
C GLU A 208 -21.18 -32.51 13.56
N SER A 209 -20.17 -31.88 12.93
CA SER A 209 -18.99 -31.37 13.64
C SER A 209 -19.09 -29.89 14.03
N ASN A 210 -20.10 -29.15 13.53
CA ASN A 210 -20.17 -27.69 13.55
C ASN A 210 -18.94 -26.99 12.93
N GLU A 211 -18.12 -27.72 12.18
CA GLU A 211 -16.96 -27.14 11.50
C GLU A 211 -17.42 -26.35 10.27
N GLU A 212 -16.88 -25.15 10.10
CA GLU A 212 -17.10 -24.33 8.92
C GLU A 212 -15.94 -24.47 7.95
N MET A 213 -16.24 -24.82 6.70
CA MET A 213 -15.28 -24.85 5.62
C MET A 213 -15.55 -23.67 4.67
N SER A 214 -14.53 -22.85 4.42
CA SER A 214 -14.61 -21.78 3.42
C SER A 214 -14.48 -22.34 2.00
N LEU A 215 -15.48 -22.07 1.16
CA LEU A 215 -15.40 -22.30 -0.27
C LEU A 215 -14.67 -21.14 -0.94
N ARG A 216 -13.62 -21.46 -1.67
CA ARG A 216 -12.74 -20.49 -2.30
C ARG A 216 -13.02 -20.40 -3.80
N GLY A 217 -13.16 -19.17 -4.29
CA GLY A 217 -13.35 -18.88 -5.71
C GLY A 217 -12.04 -19.03 -6.52
N PRO A 218 -12.09 -18.77 -7.83
CA PRO A 218 -10.92 -18.91 -8.70
C PRO A 218 -10.04 -17.63 -8.78
N PHE A 219 -10.41 -16.54 -8.11
CA PHE A 219 -9.79 -15.23 -8.28
C PHE A 219 -9.36 -14.61 -6.96
N ALA A 220 -8.25 -13.88 -6.91
CA ALA A 220 -7.96 -13.00 -5.79
C ALA A 220 -8.13 -11.54 -6.17
N ALA A 221 -8.08 -10.69 -5.13
CA ALA A 221 -8.16 -9.25 -5.25
C ALA A 221 -7.05 -8.55 -4.47
N GLY A 222 -6.59 -7.44 -5.04
CA GLY A 222 -5.61 -6.54 -4.46
C GLY A 222 -6.01 -5.08 -4.66
N ILE A 223 -5.27 -4.19 -4.02
CA ILE A 223 -5.47 -2.75 -4.05
C ILE A 223 -4.47 -2.16 -5.05
N PRO A 224 -4.92 -1.48 -6.13
CA PRO A 224 -4.04 -0.82 -7.09
C PRO A 224 -3.09 0.16 -6.40
N ILE A 225 -1.80 0.14 -6.77
CA ILE A 225 -0.80 0.96 -6.05
C ILE A 225 -1.04 2.46 -6.22
N ASP A 226 -1.65 2.87 -7.34
CA ASP A 226 -1.96 4.27 -7.58
C ASP A 226 -2.95 4.82 -6.54
N TYR A 227 -3.75 3.97 -5.86
CA TYR A 227 -4.63 4.41 -4.79
C TYR A 227 -3.83 4.91 -3.59
N PHE A 228 -2.79 4.17 -3.19
CA PHE A 228 -1.87 4.58 -2.14
C PHE A 228 -1.08 5.84 -2.54
N VAL A 229 -0.56 5.89 -3.78
CA VAL A 229 0.19 7.06 -4.26
C VAL A 229 -0.67 8.32 -4.23
N ASN A 230 -1.98 8.20 -4.51
CA ASN A 230 -2.92 9.30 -4.45
C ASN A 230 -3.20 9.81 -3.03
N LEU A 231 -2.99 8.99 -1.99
CA LEU A 231 -3.07 9.40 -0.58
C LEU A 231 -1.84 10.19 -0.10
N LEU A 232 -0.77 10.27 -0.89
CA LEU A 232 0.41 11.01 -0.49
C LEU A 232 0.27 12.52 -0.81
N PRO A 233 0.85 13.41 0.03
CA PRO A 233 1.68 13.10 1.21
C PRO A 233 0.87 12.75 2.47
N LEU A 234 1.44 11.87 3.30
CA LEU A 234 0.94 11.56 4.64
C LEU A 234 1.81 12.26 5.70
N PRO A 235 1.32 12.48 6.94
CA PRO A 235 2.05 13.23 7.97
C PRO A 235 3.51 12.80 8.17
N ASN A 236 3.79 11.51 8.02
CA ASN A 236 5.13 10.92 8.22
C ASN A 236 5.65 10.17 6.98
N LEU A 237 5.16 10.49 5.79
CA LEU A 237 5.65 9.91 4.53
C LEU A 237 5.39 10.85 3.35
N LYS A 238 6.45 11.44 2.80
CA LYS A 238 6.37 12.29 1.60
C LYS A 238 6.58 11.46 0.33
N ILE A 239 6.05 11.96 -0.78
CA ILE A 239 6.27 11.38 -2.13
C ILE A 239 7.76 11.26 -2.46
N SER A 240 8.59 12.22 -2.04
CA SER A 240 10.04 12.20 -2.27
C SER A 240 10.78 11.08 -1.53
N GLU A 241 10.14 10.44 -0.57
CA GLU A 241 10.72 9.35 0.24
C GLU A 241 10.47 7.97 -0.39
N ILE A 242 9.65 7.88 -1.45
CA ILE A 242 9.42 6.64 -2.21
C ILE A 242 10.09 6.70 -3.59
N VAL A 243 10.53 5.56 -4.08
CA VAL A 243 11.18 5.46 -5.40
C VAL A 243 10.12 5.19 -6.46
N ILE A 244 9.80 6.19 -7.28
CA ILE A 244 8.74 6.10 -8.30
C ILE A 244 9.34 6.00 -9.70
N ASN A 245 8.92 4.99 -10.47
CA ASN A 245 9.25 4.84 -11.89
C ASN A 245 7.98 5.01 -12.73
N ILE A 246 7.40 6.20 -12.66
CA ILE A 246 6.25 6.62 -13.47
C ILE A 246 6.65 7.96 -14.08
N LYS A 247 6.37 8.20 -15.36
CA LYS A 247 6.27 9.58 -15.85
C LYS A 247 4.99 10.12 -15.22
N PRO A 248 5.05 11.06 -14.26
CA PRO A 248 3.84 11.49 -13.58
C PRO A 248 2.92 12.15 -14.60
N ASN A 249 1.88 11.45 -15.03
CA ASN A 249 0.76 12.08 -15.70
C ASN A 249 -0.24 12.45 -14.61
N PHE A 250 0.06 13.52 -13.87
CA PHE A 250 -0.84 14.07 -12.87
C PHE A 250 -2.17 14.58 -13.47
N ASN A 251 -2.33 14.58 -14.80
CA ASN A 251 -3.54 15.05 -15.47
C ASN A 251 -4.60 13.97 -15.71
N SER A 252 -4.38 12.69 -15.36
CA SER A 252 -5.36 11.64 -15.72
C SER A 252 -6.09 10.95 -14.56
N LEU A 253 -5.95 11.40 -13.31
CA LEU A 253 -6.66 10.77 -12.17
C LEU A 253 -7.05 11.73 -11.06
N VAL A 254 -7.52 12.92 -11.42
CA VAL A 254 -8.33 13.70 -10.49
C VAL A 254 -9.79 13.41 -10.82
N SER A 255 -10.31 12.27 -10.37
CA SER A 255 -11.77 12.16 -10.31
C SER A 255 -12.26 13.10 -9.21
N GLU A 256 -13.40 13.76 -9.41
CA GLU A 256 -14.05 14.60 -8.39
C GLU A 256 -14.19 13.83 -7.06
N ASP A 257 -14.36 12.51 -7.11
CA ASP A 257 -14.48 11.63 -5.95
C ASP A 257 -13.24 11.64 -5.03
N VAL A 258 -12.02 11.73 -5.60
CA VAL A 258 -10.78 11.75 -4.80
C VAL A 258 -10.58 13.11 -4.13
N GLN A 259 -10.92 14.21 -4.81
CA GLN A 259 -10.87 15.53 -4.17
C GLN A 259 -11.92 15.68 -3.07
N LYS A 260 -13.14 15.22 -3.36
CA LYS A 260 -14.25 15.22 -2.41
C LYS A 260 -13.92 14.37 -1.17
N SER A 261 -13.22 13.24 -1.37
CA SER A 261 -12.71 12.41 -0.28
C SER A 261 -11.79 13.14 0.69
N PHE A 262 -10.93 14.06 0.23
CA PHE A 262 -10.05 14.82 1.14
C PHE A 262 -10.79 15.88 1.94
N ILE A 263 -11.80 16.52 1.34
CA ILE A 263 -12.67 17.47 2.06
C ILE A 263 -13.45 16.73 3.15
N ASP A 264 -14.09 15.62 2.81
CA ASP A 264 -14.91 14.83 3.73
C ASP A 264 -14.06 14.25 4.89
N LEU A 265 -12.83 13.82 4.61
CA LEU A 265 -11.85 13.41 5.63
C LEU A 265 -11.44 14.56 6.54
N GLY A 266 -11.14 15.73 5.97
CA GLY A 266 -10.81 16.93 6.74
C GLY A 266 -11.95 17.33 7.68
N LEU A 267 -13.19 17.26 7.21
CA LEU A 267 -14.40 17.53 8.01
C LEU A 267 -14.59 16.50 9.13
N SER A 268 -14.43 15.21 8.85
CA SER A 268 -14.55 14.15 9.86
C SER A 268 -13.53 14.28 11.00
N GLU A 269 -12.29 14.63 10.68
CA GLU A 269 -11.24 14.87 11.68
C GLU A 269 -11.49 16.17 12.46
N LEU A 270 -12.05 17.19 11.79
CA LEU A 270 -12.45 18.44 12.43
C LEU A 270 -13.59 18.20 13.45
N GLU A 271 -14.59 17.39 13.10
CA GLU A 271 -15.67 16.95 14.00
C GLU A 271 -15.12 16.16 15.19
N SER A 272 -14.06 15.38 14.97
CA SER A 272 -13.38 14.60 16.01
C SER A 272 -12.35 15.42 16.80
N ASN A 273 -12.26 16.74 16.56
CA ASN A 273 -11.30 17.67 17.16
C ASN A 273 -9.81 17.31 16.94
N ASN A 274 -9.51 16.55 15.87
CA ASN A 274 -8.17 16.19 15.45
C ASN A 274 -7.66 17.18 14.39
N LEU A 275 -7.35 18.40 14.86
CA LEU A 275 -7.02 19.54 14.01
C LEU A 275 -5.80 19.30 13.10
N GLY A 276 -4.83 18.50 13.55
CA GLY A 276 -3.63 18.20 12.76
C GLY A 276 -3.93 17.36 11.51
N SER A 277 -4.73 16.31 11.67
CA SER A 277 -5.20 15.48 10.56
C SER A 277 -6.15 16.26 9.65
N ALA A 278 -7.05 17.05 10.21
CA ALA A 278 -7.98 17.88 9.45
C ALA A 278 -7.24 18.85 8.52
N ILE A 279 -6.28 19.63 9.06
CA ILE A 279 -5.44 20.54 8.28
C ILE A 279 -4.65 19.81 7.20
N SER A 280 -4.12 18.62 7.51
CA SER A 280 -3.41 17.79 6.54
C SER A 280 -4.28 17.40 5.36
N TYR A 281 -5.53 17.00 5.61
CA TYR A 281 -6.48 16.62 4.54
C TYR A 281 -6.97 17.82 3.71
N PHE A 282 -7.30 18.95 4.33
CA PHE A 282 -7.66 20.16 3.59
C PHE A 282 -6.49 20.68 2.73
N THR A 283 -5.27 20.62 3.25
CA THR A 283 -4.06 20.97 2.50
C THR A 283 -3.89 20.06 1.29
N GLN A 284 -4.17 18.77 1.41
CA GLN A 284 -4.14 17.83 0.28
C GLN A 284 -5.22 18.16 -0.76
N ALA A 285 -6.44 18.50 -0.35
CA ALA A 285 -7.48 18.94 -1.26
C ALA A 285 -7.05 20.17 -2.08
N ILE A 286 -6.45 21.17 -1.43
CA ILE A 286 -5.91 22.38 -2.07
C ILE A 286 -4.77 22.06 -3.04
N GLN A 287 -3.84 21.17 -2.65
CA GLN A 287 -2.71 20.80 -3.51
C GLN A 287 -3.15 20.06 -4.78
N LYS A 288 -4.28 19.33 -4.73
CA LYS A 288 -4.83 18.59 -5.86
C LYS A 288 -5.71 19.47 -6.76
N ASP A 289 -6.43 20.44 -6.19
CA ASP A 289 -7.12 21.50 -6.91
C ASP A 289 -7.02 22.83 -6.16
N SER A 290 -6.14 23.71 -6.66
CA SER A 290 -5.93 25.04 -6.07
C SER A 290 -7.16 25.96 -6.15
N LYS A 291 -8.22 25.57 -6.86
CA LYS A 291 -9.48 26.31 -6.95
C LYS A 291 -10.59 25.74 -6.06
N ASN A 292 -10.31 24.71 -5.26
CA ASN A 292 -11.28 24.09 -4.37
C ASN A 292 -11.60 24.99 -3.17
N HIS A 293 -12.62 25.83 -3.34
CA HIS A 293 -13.07 26.82 -2.35
C HIS A 293 -13.54 26.21 -1.03
N LEU A 294 -14.02 24.95 -1.03
CA LEU A 294 -14.46 24.26 0.18
C LEU A 294 -13.26 23.97 1.10
N ALA A 295 -12.11 23.61 0.54
CA ALA A 295 -10.90 23.34 1.33
C ALA A 295 -10.35 24.58 2.04
N TYR A 296 -10.59 25.78 1.50
CA TYR A 296 -10.17 27.06 2.08
C TYR A 296 -11.15 27.60 3.13
N SER A 297 -12.31 26.94 3.30
CA SER A 297 -13.38 27.41 4.19
C SER A 297 -13.25 26.89 5.63
N TYR A 298 -12.28 25.99 5.88
CA TYR A 298 -12.03 25.31 7.15
C TYR A 298 -10.54 25.38 7.50
#